data_AF-A0A1F5L836-F1
#
_entry.id   AF-A0A1F5L836-F1
#
_cell.length_a   1.000
_cell.length_b   1.000
_cell.length_c   1.000
_cell.angle_alpha   90.00
_cell.angle_beta   90.00
_cell.angle_gamma   90.00
#
_symmetry.space_group_name_H-M   'P 1'
#
loop_
_entity.id
_entity.type
_entity.pdbx_description
1 polymer ?
#
loop_
_entity_poly.entity_id
_entity_poly.type
_entity_poly.pdbx_seq_one_letter_code
_entity_poly.pdbx_strand_id
1 'polypeptide(L)'
;MAEPTTQRHQIHTQHCRFCNHLLLATTRDIPTLPRRSGEGKDNALILPLERTNESELEAELEAEAQSTSNSNSNSTQGQAQTGKTRQSSNHTTLLLATTIPDRRATLIRREDGIEKRVLLR
;
A
#
# COMPACT_ATOMS: atom_id res chain seq x y z
N MET A 1 -12.64 21.96 25.43
CA MET A 1 -11.54 21.41 24.61
C MET A 1 -12.08 20.18 23.93
N ALA A 2 -12.25 20.18 22.61
CA ALA A 2 -12.83 19.04 21.87
C ALA A 2 -11.71 18.09 21.46
N GLU A 3 -11.80 16.82 21.88
CA GLU A 3 -10.87 15.76 21.51
C GLU A 3 -11.02 15.39 20.01
N PRO A 4 -9.93 15.19 19.26
CA PRO A 4 -10.02 14.70 17.89
C PRO A 4 -10.53 13.24 17.89
N THR A 5 -11.70 13.02 17.32
CA THR A 5 -12.26 11.67 17.13
C THR A 5 -11.51 10.98 16.00
N THR A 6 -10.47 10.21 16.34
CA THR A 6 -9.78 9.34 15.39
C THR A 6 -10.74 8.22 14.98
N GLN A 7 -11.23 8.27 13.75
CA GLN A 7 -12.13 7.24 13.23
C GLN A 7 -11.35 5.92 13.05
N ARG A 8 -11.51 5.00 14.00
CA ARG A 8 -10.85 3.69 13.96
C ARG A 8 -11.50 2.80 12.91
N HIS A 9 -10.75 2.43 11.87
CA HIS A 9 -11.22 1.53 10.82
C HIS A 9 -11.04 0.07 11.25
N GLN A 10 -12.00 -0.80 10.88
CA GLN A 10 -11.89 -2.23 11.15
C GLN A 10 -10.78 -2.85 10.31
N ILE A 11 -10.02 -3.77 10.90
CA ILE A 11 -8.99 -4.53 10.19
C ILE A 11 -9.60 -5.81 9.65
N HIS A 12 -9.49 -6.01 8.34
CA HIS A 12 -9.87 -7.22 7.64
C HIS A 12 -8.63 -8.04 7.31
N THR A 13 -8.62 -9.31 7.71
CA THR A 13 -7.53 -10.25 7.41
C THR A 13 -7.99 -11.28 6.38
N GLN A 14 -7.20 -11.43 5.32
CA GLN A 14 -7.50 -12.36 4.23
C GLN A 14 -6.53 -13.52 4.27
N HIS A 15 -7.10 -14.72 4.23
CA HIS A 15 -6.36 -15.96 4.34
C HIS A 15 -6.44 -16.74 3.02
N CYS A 16 -5.38 -17.48 2.71
CA CYS A 16 -5.40 -18.45 1.63
C CYS A 16 -6.46 -19.51 1.93
N ARG A 17 -7.38 -19.74 1.00
CA ARG A 17 -8.48 -20.71 1.18
C ARG A 17 -7.99 -22.16 1.38
N PHE A 18 -6.80 -22.49 0.90
CA PHE A 18 -6.29 -23.87 0.92
C PHE A 18 -5.46 -24.20 2.17
N CYS A 19 -4.65 -23.25 2.64
CA CYS A 19 -3.70 -23.49 3.74
C CYS A 19 -3.90 -22.57 4.94
N ASN A 20 -4.94 -21.73 4.94
CA ASN A 20 -5.22 -20.74 5.99
C ASN A 20 -4.04 -19.80 6.29
N HIS A 21 -3.13 -19.62 5.34
CA HIS A 21 -1.99 -18.73 5.49
C HIS A 21 -2.46 -17.27 5.38
N LEU A 22 -2.01 -16.40 6.29
CA LEU A 22 -2.39 -14.98 6.31
C LEU A 22 -1.67 -14.24 5.18
N LEU A 23 -2.43 -13.78 4.17
CA LEU A 23 -1.87 -13.14 2.98
C LEU A 23 -1.82 -11.62 3.12
N LEU A 24 -2.91 -11.04 3.61
CA LEU A 24 -3.15 -9.60 3.58
C LEU A 24 -3.91 -9.17 4.84
N ALA A 25 -3.48 -8.08 5.46
CA ALA A 25 -4.27 -7.37 6.46
C ALA A 25 -4.51 -5.94 5.96
N THR A 26 -5.77 -5.51 5.88
CA THR A 26 -6.12 -4.20 5.34
C THR A 26 -7.32 -3.62 6.05
N THR A 27 -7.38 -2.29 6.14
CA THR A 27 -8.59 -1.57 6.57
C THR A 27 -9.47 -1.17 5.39
N ARG A 28 -9.18 -1.66 4.18
CA ARG A 28 -9.96 -1.40 2.97
C ARG A 28 -10.98 -2.51 2.73
N ASP A 29 -12.12 -2.12 2.21
CA ASP A 29 -13.09 -3.06 1.66
C ASP A 29 -12.64 -3.55 0.28
N ILE A 30 -12.02 -4.73 0.25
CA ILE A 30 -11.51 -5.37 -0.97
C ILE A 30 -12.48 -5.41 -2.16
N PRO A 31 -13.79 -5.73 -2.01
CA PRO A 31 -14.69 -5.78 -3.16
C PRO A 31 -14.94 -4.39 -3.80
N THR A 32 -14.68 -3.31 -3.07
CA THR A 32 -14.81 -1.93 -3.59
C THR A 32 -13.60 -1.48 -4.40
N LEU A 33 -12.51 -2.25 -4.36
CA LEU A 33 -11.28 -1.88 -5.06
C LEU A 33 -11.49 -1.95 -6.59
N PRO A 34 -10.91 -1.00 -7.33
CA PRO A 34 -10.99 -1.02 -8.77
C PRO A 34 -10.37 -2.29 -9.31
N ARG A 35 -11.02 -2.86 -10.34
CA ARG A 35 -10.47 -3.99 -11.09
C ARG A 35 -9.74 -3.46 -12.31
N ARG A 36 -8.67 -4.16 -12.69
CA ARG A 36 -7.96 -3.87 -13.94
C ARG A 36 -8.91 -4.04 -15.11
N SER A 37 -9.27 -2.92 -15.74
CA SER A 37 -9.97 -2.87 -17.03
C SER A 37 -8.94 -2.64 -18.15
N GLY A 38 -8.91 -3.50 -19.16
CA GLY A 38 -8.00 -3.39 -20.31
C GLY A 38 -7.67 -4.74 -20.93
N GLU A 39 -6.55 -4.81 -21.66
CA GLU A 39 -6.05 -6.01 -22.35
C GLU A 39 -5.72 -7.19 -21.40
N GLY A 40 -5.60 -6.94 -20.09
CA GLY A 40 -5.44 -7.99 -19.09
C GLY A 40 -6.75 -8.72 -18.80
N LYS A 41 -6.89 -9.98 -19.23
CA LYS A 41 -8.09 -10.81 -19.04
C LYS A 41 -8.36 -11.29 -17.61
N ASP A 42 -7.51 -10.96 -16.64
CA ASP A 42 -7.56 -11.51 -15.29
C ASP A 42 -8.49 -10.76 -14.33
N ASN A 43 -9.01 -9.58 -14.72
CA ASN A 43 -9.89 -8.74 -13.90
C ASN A 43 -9.36 -8.55 -12.47
N ALA A 44 -8.03 -8.50 -12.33
CA ALA A 44 -7.37 -8.48 -11.03
C ALA A 44 -7.72 -7.21 -10.26
N LEU A 45 -7.88 -7.34 -8.93
CA LEU A 45 -8.10 -6.21 -8.04
C LEU A 45 -6.82 -5.37 -7.95
N ILE A 46 -6.97 -4.06 -8.09
CA ILE A 46 -5.89 -3.08 -7.96
C ILE A 46 -5.93 -2.54 -6.54
N LEU A 47 -4.99 -2.99 -5.72
CA LEU A 47 -4.78 -2.52 -4.36
C LEU A 47 -3.80 -1.34 -4.35
N PRO A 48 -4.22 -0.12 -3.96
CA PRO A 48 -3.32 0.99 -3.77
C PRO A 48 -2.43 0.72 -2.56
N LEU A 49 -1.12 0.62 -2.79
CA LEU A 49 -0.14 0.59 -1.72
C LEU A 49 0.33 2.02 -1.49
N GLU A 50 0.33 2.45 -0.23
CA GLU A 50 0.99 3.68 0.16
C GLU A 50 2.47 3.51 -0.17
N ARG A 51 2.99 4.39 -1.03
CA ARG A 51 4.43 4.43 -1.24
C ARG A 51 5.00 5.06 0.01
N THR A 52 5.60 4.23 0.83
CA THR A 52 6.47 4.69 1.89
C THR A 52 7.56 5.53 1.23
N ASN A 53 7.62 6.81 1.56
CA ASN A 53 8.68 7.67 1.04
C ASN A 53 9.91 7.18 1.80
N GLU A 54 10.83 6.49 1.13
CA GLU A 54 12.02 5.92 1.79
C GLU A 54 12.76 6.99 2.60
N SER A 55 12.78 8.23 2.09
CA SER A 55 13.32 9.41 2.77
C SER A 55 12.56 9.87 4.02
N GLU A 56 11.24 9.66 4.10
CA GLU A 56 10.47 9.96 5.32
C GLU A 56 10.56 8.81 6.31
N LEU A 57 10.66 7.56 5.85
CA LEU A 57 10.85 6.41 6.73
C LEU A 57 12.23 6.43 7.41
N GLU A 58 13.28 6.78 6.65
CA GLU A 58 14.61 7.00 7.22
C GLU A 58 14.57 8.16 8.24
N ALA A 59 13.89 9.26 7.92
CA ALA A 59 13.74 10.39 8.85
C ALA A 59 12.90 10.06 10.09
N GLU A 60 11.86 9.22 9.98
CA GLU A 60 11.03 8.76 11.10
C GLU A 60 11.79 7.78 12.00
N LEU A 61 12.56 6.86 11.42
CA LEU A 61 13.43 5.93 12.15
C LEU A 61 14.59 6.65 12.87
N GLU A 62 15.11 7.71 12.26
CA GLU A 62 16.11 8.60 12.89
C GLU A 62 15.51 9.50 13.98
N ALA A 63 14.25 9.94 13.81
CA ALA A 63 13.53 10.75 14.80
C ALA A 63 13.11 9.94 16.04
N GLU A 64 12.73 8.66 15.90
CA GLU A 64 12.46 7.79 17.04
C GLU A 64 13.74 7.43 17.82
N ALA A 65 14.91 7.40 17.17
CA ALA A 65 16.20 7.26 17.83
C ALA A 65 16.65 8.54 18.59
N GLN A 66 16.01 9.69 18.34
CA GLN A 66 16.37 10.99 18.91
C GLN A 66 15.29 11.60 19.83
N SER A 67 14.24 10.85 20.16
CA SER A 67 13.15 11.30 21.06
C SER A 67 13.55 11.41 22.55
N THR A 68 14.83 11.56 22.86
CA THR A 68 15.27 12.29 24.05
C THR A 68 15.70 13.70 23.63
N SER A 69 14.83 14.67 23.94
CA SER A 69 15.03 16.13 24.02
C SER A 69 14.38 17.04 22.95
N ASN A 70 13.34 17.73 23.43
CA ASN A 70 12.94 19.12 23.18
C ASN A 70 12.41 19.59 21.80
N SER A 71 11.09 19.86 21.82
CA SER A 71 10.41 21.15 21.59
C SER A 71 10.85 22.13 20.48
N ASN A 72 9.80 22.63 19.81
CA ASN A 72 9.61 23.92 19.12
C ASN A 72 9.74 24.00 17.58
N SER A 73 8.57 24.10 16.96
CA SER A 73 8.07 25.25 16.16
C SER A 73 8.61 25.59 14.77
N ASN A 74 7.62 25.84 13.90
CA ASN A 74 7.54 26.76 12.75
C ASN A 74 7.91 26.28 11.33
N SER A 75 6.82 26.10 10.57
CA SER A 75 6.53 26.52 9.18
C SER A 75 7.66 27.02 8.28
N THR A 76 7.68 26.52 7.04
CA THR A 76 7.87 27.38 5.87
C THR A 76 7.25 26.75 4.61
N GLN A 77 6.42 27.54 3.93
CA GLN A 77 5.73 27.23 2.68
C GLN A 77 6.69 27.35 1.49
N GLY A 78 6.63 26.40 0.55
CA GLY A 78 7.24 26.49 -0.78
C GLY A 78 6.35 25.80 -1.81
N GLN A 79 5.77 26.59 -2.73
CA GLN A 79 4.86 26.14 -3.79
C GLN A 79 5.64 25.56 -4.99
N ALA A 80 5.23 24.37 -5.46
CA ALA A 80 5.34 23.96 -6.86
C ALA A 80 4.26 22.91 -7.19
N GLN A 81 3.33 23.26 -8.07
CA GLN A 81 2.18 22.46 -8.47
C GLN A 81 2.48 21.70 -9.78
N THR A 82 2.37 20.36 -9.78
CA THR A 82 1.73 19.58 -10.86
C THR A 82 0.99 18.40 -10.23
N GLY A 83 -0.33 18.36 -10.42
CA GLY A 83 -1.26 17.58 -9.61
C GLY A 83 -1.28 16.08 -9.90
N LYS A 84 -0.84 15.29 -8.92
CA LYS A 84 -1.61 14.14 -8.44
C LYS A 84 -1.77 14.32 -6.95
N THR A 85 -2.98 14.67 -6.54
CA THR A 85 -3.38 14.70 -5.13
C THR A 85 -3.03 13.34 -4.54
N ARG A 86 -1.93 13.26 -3.77
CA ARG A 86 -1.66 12.12 -2.89
C ARG A 86 -2.81 12.14 -1.88
N GLN A 87 -3.91 11.48 -2.21
CA GLN A 87 -4.94 11.21 -1.23
C GLN A 87 -4.29 10.29 -0.21
N SER A 88 -3.90 10.85 0.92
CA SER A 88 -3.57 10.09 2.14
C SER A 88 -4.86 9.39 2.56
N SER A 89 -5.17 8.28 1.90
CA SER A 89 -6.21 7.40 2.37
C SER A 89 -5.81 6.95 3.76
N ASN A 90 -6.68 7.07 4.77
CA ASN A 90 -6.40 6.57 6.13
C ASN A 90 -6.38 5.03 6.20
N HIS A 91 -6.01 4.38 5.11
CA HIS A 91 -6.21 2.96 4.86
C HIS A 91 -4.88 2.22 4.81
N THR A 92 -4.46 1.75 5.97
CA THR A 92 -3.29 0.89 6.10
C THR A 92 -3.52 -0.47 5.46
N THR A 93 -2.50 -0.95 4.76
CA THR A 93 -2.48 -2.30 4.20
C THR A 93 -1.11 -2.94 4.41
N LEU A 94 -1.10 -4.12 5.02
CA LEU A 94 0.09 -4.91 5.31
C LEU A 94 0.10 -6.17 4.43
N LEU A 95 1.16 -6.33 3.65
CA LEU A 95 1.43 -7.53 2.85
C LEU A 95 2.25 -8.51 3.69
N LEU A 96 1.64 -9.60 4.17
CA LEU A 96 2.30 -10.50 5.12
C LEU A 96 3.00 -11.70 4.45
N ALA A 97 2.47 -12.18 3.33
CA ALA A 97 2.97 -13.37 2.64
C ALA A 97 3.03 -13.19 1.12
N THR A 98 3.34 -11.96 0.68
CA THR A 98 3.45 -11.61 -0.75
C THR A 98 4.60 -10.63 -0.98
N THR A 99 5.71 -10.78 -0.25
CA THR A 99 6.85 -9.85 -0.31
C THR A 99 8.06 -10.43 -1.03
N ILE A 100 8.09 -11.75 -1.27
CA ILE A 100 9.21 -12.41 -1.95
C ILE A 100 8.85 -12.58 -3.43
N PRO A 101 9.59 -11.94 -4.35
CA PRO A 101 9.36 -12.14 -5.77
C PRO A 101 9.77 -13.57 -6.16
N ASP A 102 8.95 -14.21 -6.99
CA ASP A 102 9.30 -15.49 -7.58
C ASP A 102 10.54 -15.33 -8.48
N ARG A 103 11.45 -16.29 -8.42
CA ARG A 103 12.70 -16.29 -9.20
C ARG A 103 12.42 -16.37 -10.71
N ARG A 104 11.28 -16.93 -11.11
CA ARG A 104 10.89 -17.10 -12.51
C ARG A 104 9.66 -16.28 -12.83
N ALA A 105 9.75 -15.45 -13.86
CA ALA A 105 8.58 -14.76 -14.39
C ALA A 105 7.63 -15.76 -15.05
N THR A 106 6.33 -15.61 -14.81
CA THR A 106 5.28 -16.34 -15.49
C THR A 106 4.98 -15.65 -16.82
N LEU A 107 5.14 -16.39 -17.92
CA LEU A 107 4.76 -15.93 -19.26
C LEU A 107 3.35 -16.41 -19.58
N ILE A 108 2.44 -15.46 -19.83
CA ILE A 108 1.05 -15.72 -20.21
C ILE A 108 0.94 -15.39 -21.70
N ARG A 109 0.64 -16.41 -22.51
CA ARG A 109 0.32 -16.23 -23.94
C ARG A 109 -1.16 -15.93 -24.08
N ARG A 110 -1.50 -14.88 -24.81
CA ARG A 110 -2.86 -14.42 -25.08
C ARG A 110 -3.05 -14.19 -26.59
N GLU A 111 -4.29 -14.00 -27.04
CA GLU A 111 -4.57 -13.73 -28.46
C GLU A 111 -4.03 -12.38 -28.95
N ASP A 112 -3.86 -11.43 -28.02
CA ASP A 112 -3.38 -10.06 -28.25
C ASP A 112 -1.85 -9.93 -28.04
N GLY A 113 -1.18 -10.97 -27.52
CA GLY A 113 0.26 -10.96 -27.36
C GLY A 113 0.79 -11.82 -26.20
N ILE A 114 1.93 -11.41 -25.64
CA ILE A 114 2.60 -12.10 -24.53
C ILE A 114 2.69 -11.15 -23.34
N GLU A 115 2.19 -11.58 -22.18
CA GLU A 115 2.33 -10.87 -20.92
C GLU A 115 3.34 -11.57 -20.02
N LYS A 116 4.31 -10.81 -19.49
CA LYS A 116 5.30 -11.29 -18.52
C LYS A 116 4.95 -10.77 -17.14
N ARG A 117 4.68 -11.69 -16.19
CA ARG A 117 4.38 -11.36 -14.79
C ARG A 117 5.46 -11.87 -13.85
N VAL A 118 5.87 -11.03 -12.90
CA VAL A 118 6.61 -11.47 -11.71
C VAL A 118 5.59 -11.58 -10.59
N LEU A 119 5.38 -12.79 -10.08
CA LEU A 119 4.46 -13.03 -8.97
C LEU A 119 5.22 -12.88 -7.67
N LEU A 120 4.55 -12.35 -6.65
CA LEU A 120 5.04 -12.38 -5.28
C LEU A 120 4.32 -13.54 -4.57
N ARG A 121 5.07 -14.39 -3.85
CA ARG A 121 4.53 -15.51 -3.06
C ARG A 121 5.10 -15.52 -1.65
#